data_AF-A0A535NI10-F1
#
_entry.id   AF-A0A535NI10-F1
#
_cell.length_a   1.000
_cell.length_b   1.000
_cell.length_c   1.000
_cell.angle_alpha   90.00
_cell.angle_beta   90.00
_cell.angle_gamma   90.00
#
_symmetry.space_group_name_H-M   'P 1'
#
loop_
_entity.id
_entity.type
_entity.pdbx_description
1 polymer ?
#
loop_
_entity_poly.entity_id
_entity_poly.type
_entity_poly.pdbx_seq_one_letter_code
_entity_poly.pdbx_strand_id
1 'polypeptide(L)'
;MIQPSSNGSRVSYGRIPEMLPVADLIETQIRSFNWFKREGLRELFEEINPITDYTGKNYELKFLDYEFGQPKFDKEECRNRDMTFAAPLRINTRLTIRTGENAGEIKESEVFMGDFPIMTEEGTFIVNGTERVVVSQLVRSPGIYFTSSEDRASGRMLYAAKLIPNRGAWLEIETSGKDVLTVKIDRKRKIPVTTLVRALGYGSNNEIKALFADVDNNAEHKFIQSTLDKDSSTDVNDALVEMYKKIRPGDPPTVDNARALMTSLFFNPRRFDLSKVGRFKLNRRLGLGTDMNIRTLSNDDFIAIIRKLVELNNGTGEPDDIDHLGNRRVRAVGELLQNQFRMGLIRMERIIKERMTICDAATVTAASLINARPVVAAIKEFFGSSQLSQFMDQTNPLAELTHKRRLSALGPGGLSRERAGFDVRDVHHSHYGRICPIETPEGPNIGLIGSLATFARVNEYGFIETPFRRVFSEMPADKAHRDKLVGRTLRDDVFESVNRRTKLGKKGDVLDRETVDALVKAKAGDVPIKAWVSDEVQFLSADEEDRYIV
;
A
#
# COMPACT_ATOMS: atom_id res chain seq x y z
N MET A 1 12.53 -53.03 -8.62
CA MET A 1 11.29 -53.59 -9.18
C MET A 1 10.16 -52.65 -8.85
N ILE A 2 9.50 -52.08 -9.86
CA ILE A 2 8.34 -51.19 -9.68
C ILE A 2 7.12 -52.11 -9.64
N GLN A 3 6.43 -52.17 -8.50
CA GLN A 3 5.10 -52.77 -8.47
C GLN A 3 4.10 -51.76 -9.06
N PRO A 4 3.29 -52.16 -10.07
CA PRO A 4 2.26 -51.29 -10.60
C PRO A 4 1.08 -51.25 -9.62
N SER A 5 0.77 -50.06 -9.08
CA SER A 5 -0.47 -49.86 -8.34
C SER A 5 -1.68 -49.95 -9.26
N SER A 6 -2.61 -50.83 -8.90
CA SER A 6 -3.91 -51.04 -9.53
C SER A 6 -4.86 -49.85 -9.27
N ASN A 7 -4.65 -48.76 -10.02
CA ASN A 7 -5.61 -47.69 -10.36
C ASN A 7 -4.83 -46.55 -11.02
N GLY A 8 -4.45 -46.70 -12.30
CA GLY A 8 -3.94 -45.61 -13.16
C GLY A 8 -2.98 -44.60 -12.49
N SER A 9 -2.10 -45.04 -11.59
CA SER A 9 -1.32 -44.15 -10.75
C SER A 9 -0.28 -43.41 -11.58
N ARG A 10 -0.32 -42.08 -11.58
CA ARG A 10 0.65 -41.23 -12.27
C ARG A 10 2.07 -41.52 -11.75
N VAL A 11 2.97 -41.94 -12.64
CA VAL A 11 4.37 -42.16 -12.31
C VAL A 11 5.10 -40.81 -12.26
N SER A 12 5.75 -40.50 -11.14
CA SER A 12 6.58 -39.29 -10.99
C SER A 12 8.07 -39.63 -11.16
N TYR A 13 8.76 -38.85 -11.99
CA TYR A 13 10.22 -38.92 -12.18
C TYR A 13 10.97 -37.84 -11.38
N GLY A 14 10.26 -37.07 -10.55
CA GLY A 14 10.83 -36.01 -9.74
C GLY A 14 11.83 -36.57 -8.72
N ARG A 15 13.05 -36.03 -8.71
CA ARG A 15 14.10 -36.38 -7.72
C ARG A 15 14.10 -35.45 -6.52
N ILE A 16 13.53 -34.26 -6.68
CA ILE A 16 13.45 -33.25 -5.63
C ILE A 16 12.20 -33.57 -4.78
N PRO A 17 12.34 -33.72 -3.46
CA PRO A 17 11.19 -33.95 -2.59
C PRO A 17 10.28 -32.71 -2.56
N GLU A 18 8.97 -32.95 -2.56
CA GLU A 18 7.98 -31.89 -2.35
C GLU A 18 7.95 -31.53 -0.86
N MET A 19 8.58 -30.41 -0.51
CA MET A 19 8.70 -29.96 0.88
C MET A 19 7.54 -29.08 1.33
N LEU A 20 6.84 -28.44 0.38
CA LEU A 20 5.74 -27.52 0.65
C LEU A 20 4.60 -27.83 -0.34
N PRO A 21 3.40 -28.20 0.13
CA PRO A 21 2.26 -28.41 -0.76
C PRO A 21 1.77 -27.08 -1.34
N VAL A 22 1.21 -27.14 -2.54
CA VAL A 22 0.57 -25.98 -3.18
C VAL A 22 -0.64 -25.55 -2.34
N ALA A 23 -0.69 -24.27 -2.00
CA ALA A 23 -1.79 -23.67 -1.24
C ALA A 23 -3.04 -23.46 -2.10
N ASP A 24 -4.14 -23.02 -1.49
CA ASP A 24 -5.32 -22.59 -2.24
C ASP A 24 -4.95 -21.43 -3.18
N LEU A 25 -5.17 -21.69 -4.48
CA LEU A 25 -4.75 -20.81 -5.55
C LEU A 25 -5.65 -19.58 -5.72
N ILE A 26 -6.83 -19.55 -5.10
CA ILE A 26 -7.74 -18.40 -5.12
C ILE A 26 -7.85 -17.69 -3.75
N GLU A 27 -7.04 -18.10 -2.79
CA GLU A 27 -7.04 -17.58 -1.41
C GLU A 27 -6.97 -16.05 -1.35
N THR A 28 -6.14 -15.42 -2.20
CA THR A 28 -5.97 -13.96 -2.25
C THR A 28 -7.30 -13.24 -2.49
N GLN A 29 -8.15 -13.76 -3.38
CA GLN A 29 -9.44 -13.14 -3.71
C GLN A 29 -10.40 -13.27 -2.52
N ILE A 30 -10.54 -14.50 -2.00
CA ILE A 30 -11.46 -14.82 -0.90
C ILE A 30 -11.07 -14.07 0.38
N ARG A 31 -9.79 -14.14 0.77
CA ARG A 31 -9.26 -13.45 1.96
C ARG A 31 -9.46 -11.95 1.87
N SER A 32 -9.18 -11.36 0.70
CA SER A 32 -9.32 -9.91 0.50
C SER A 32 -10.78 -9.45 0.60
N PHE A 33 -11.72 -10.18 0.00
CA PHE A 33 -13.15 -9.84 0.09
C PHE A 33 -13.70 -10.01 1.52
N ASN A 34 -13.30 -11.07 2.21
CA ASN A 34 -13.68 -11.30 3.61
C ASN A 34 -13.12 -10.22 4.54
N TRP A 35 -11.88 -9.78 4.31
CA TRP A 35 -11.31 -8.64 5.04
C TRP A 35 -12.12 -7.36 4.80
N PHE A 36 -12.50 -7.05 3.55
CA PHE A 36 -13.34 -5.90 3.24
C PHE A 36 -14.67 -5.92 4.00
N LYS A 37 -15.32 -7.09 4.06
CA LYS A 37 -16.59 -7.28 4.78
C LYS A 37 -16.49 -7.18 6.30
N ARG A 38 -15.32 -7.37 6.91
CA ARG A 38 -15.16 -7.41 8.38
C ARG A 38 -14.52 -6.13 8.91
N GLU A 39 -13.43 -5.72 8.28
CA GLU A 39 -12.58 -4.61 8.72
C GLU A 39 -12.69 -3.43 7.77
N GLY A 40 -12.61 -3.67 6.46
CA GLY A 40 -12.55 -2.60 5.46
C GLY A 40 -13.74 -1.64 5.52
N LEU A 41 -14.97 -2.14 5.67
CA LEU A 41 -16.17 -1.31 5.85
C LEU A 41 -16.20 -0.58 7.19
N ARG A 42 -15.72 -1.21 8.27
CA ARG A 42 -15.66 -0.59 9.60
C ARG A 42 -14.75 0.62 9.58
N GLU A 43 -13.56 0.49 8.99
CA GLU A 43 -12.62 1.61 8.82
C GLU A 43 -13.24 2.79 8.06
N LEU A 44 -14.06 2.50 7.04
CA LEU A 44 -14.74 3.54 6.27
C LEU A 44 -15.83 4.27 7.06
N PHE A 45 -16.58 3.55 7.90
CA PHE A 45 -17.60 4.17 8.75
C PHE A 45 -16.95 4.99 9.88
N GLU A 46 -15.89 4.48 10.50
CA GLU A 46 -15.10 5.21 11.49
C GLU A 46 -14.54 6.51 10.93
N GLU A 47 -14.11 6.53 9.66
CA GLU A 47 -13.56 7.72 9.02
C GLU A 47 -14.58 8.86 8.86
N ILE A 48 -15.81 8.54 8.48
CA ILE A 48 -16.87 9.55 8.30
C ILE A 48 -17.56 9.90 9.63
N ASN A 49 -17.43 9.04 10.63
CA ASN A 49 -18.01 9.25 11.94
C ASN A 49 -17.24 10.27 12.80
N PRO A 50 -17.95 11.01 13.67
CA PRO A 50 -19.37 11.34 13.54
C PRO A 50 -19.63 12.29 12.35
N ILE A 51 -20.82 12.18 11.75
CA ILE A 51 -21.30 13.16 10.78
C ILE A 51 -22.11 14.21 11.54
N THR A 52 -21.63 15.45 11.52
CA THR A 52 -22.34 16.60 12.09
C THR A 52 -22.91 17.48 10.99
N ASP A 53 -23.94 18.26 11.33
CA ASP A 53 -24.43 19.32 10.46
C ASP A 53 -23.35 20.40 10.19
N TYR A 54 -23.59 21.31 9.24
CA TYR A 54 -22.63 22.36 8.89
C TYR A 54 -22.29 23.30 10.04
N THR A 55 -23.21 23.52 10.99
CA THR A 55 -22.95 24.34 12.18
C THR A 55 -22.29 23.53 13.30
N GLY A 56 -22.38 22.20 13.24
CA GLY A 56 -21.87 21.27 14.24
C GLY A 56 -22.66 21.25 15.55
N LYS A 57 -23.77 21.98 15.62
CA LYS A 57 -24.50 22.22 16.87
C LYS A 57 -25.77 21.40 17.00
N ASN A 58 -26.42 21.03 15.89
CA ASN A 58 -27.82 20.62 15.93
C ASN A 58 -27.99 19.10 15.90
N TYR A 59 -27.25 18.42 15.02
CA TYR A 59 -27.41 16.98 14.80
C TYR A 59 -26.06 16.29 14.74
N GLU A 60 -25.99 15.12 15.36
CA GLU A 60 -24.87 14.20 15.23
C GLU A 60 -25.39 12.81 14.81
N LEU A 61 -24.96 12.34 13.64
CA LEU A 61 -25.25 11.00 13.16
C LEU A 61 -24.00 10.13 13.24
N LYS A 62 -24.14 8.95 13.83
CA LYS A 62 -23.11 7.91 13.89
C LYS A 62 -23.59 6.63 13.21
N PHE A 63 -22.74 6.09 12.35
CA PHE A 63 -22.86 4.71 11.86
C PHE A 63 -22.26 3.77 12.93
N LEU A 64 -23.01 2.77 13.35
CA LEU A 64 -22.58 1.76 14.32
C LEU A 64 -22.17 0.48 13.56
N ASP A 65 -22.66 -0.68 14.01
CA ASP A 65 -22.45 -1.95 13.34
C ASP A 65 -23.29 -2.10 12.08
N TYR A 66 -22.86 -3.01 11.21
CA TYR A 66 -23.50 -3.32 9.94
C TYR A 66 -23.61 -4.83 9.77
N GLU A 67 -24.59 -5.25 8.98
CA GLU A 67 -24.84 -6.66 8.67
C GLU A 67 -25.14 -6.82 7.18
N PHE A 68 -24.60 -7.90 6.61
CA PHE A 68 -25.03 -8.40 5.32
C PHE A 68 -26.08 -9.48 5.55
N GLY A 69 -27.30 -9.26 5.06
CA GLY A 69 -28.32 -10.30 5.06
C GLY A 69 -28.02 -11.41 4.06
N GLN A 70 -28.96 -12.33 3.89
CA GLN A 70 -28.81 -13.40 2.91
C GLN A 70 -29.12 -12.92 1.48
N PRO A 71 -28.42 -13.44 0.46
CA PRO A 71 -28.80 -13.23 -0.93
C PRO A 71 -30.25 -13.66 -1.17
N LYS A 72 -30.99 -12.85 -1.93
CA LYS A 72 -32.42 -13.10 -2.22
C LYS A 72 -32.64 -14.32 -3.13
N PHE A 73 -31.66 -14.60 -3.98
CA PHE A 73 -31.69 -15.65 -5.00
C PHE A 73 -30.35 -16.36 -4.99
N ASP A 74 -30.34 -17.62 -5.43
CA ASP A 74 -29.10 -18.38 -5.54
C ASP A 74 -28.26 -17.99 -6.79
N LYS A 75 -27.08 -18.62 -6.93
CA LYS A 75 -26.14 -18.36 -8.02
C LYS A 75 -26.73 -18.72 -9.39
N GLU A 76 -27.49 -19.81 -9.50
CA GLU A 76 -28.02 -20.31 -10.77
C GLU A 76 -29.23 -19.49 -11.24
N GLU A 77 -30.12 -19.14 -10.32
CA GLU A 77 -31.27 -18.27 -10.59
C GLU A 77 -30.81 -16.88 -11.03
N CYS A 78 -29.75 -16.35 -10.41
CA CYS A 78 -29.16 -15.08 -10.82
C CYS A 78 -28.59 -15.13 -12.24
N ARG A 79 -27.93 -16.23 -12.64
CA ARG A 79 -27.45 -16.46 -14.01
C ARG A 79 -28.62 -16.55 -15.00
N ASN A 80 -29.65 -17.33 -14.68
CA ASN A 80 -30.78 -17.60 -15.58
C ASN A 80 -31.73 -16.41 -15.76
N ARG A 81 -31.80 -15.48 -14.79
CA ARG A 81 -32.70 -14.32 -14.81
C ARG A 81 -31.99 -13.00 -15.08
N ASP A 82 -30.72 -13.02 -15.50
CA ASP A 82 -29.90 -11.83 -15.72
C ASP A 82 -29.83 -10.91 -14.49
N MET A 83 -29.80 -11.49 -13.28
CA MET A 83 -29.75 -10.77 -12.01
C MET A 83 -28.34 -10.72 -11.43
N THR A 84 -28.12 -9.79 -10.50
CA THR A 84 -26.86 -9.72 -9.74
C THR A 84 -26.99 -10.53 -8.47
N PHE A 85 -26.04 -11.43 -8.20
CA PHE A 85 -25.94 -12.15 -6.93
C PHE A 85 -25.48 -11.19 -5.83
N ALA A 86 -26.41 -10.74 -5.01
CA ALA A 86 -26.20 -9.67 -4.06
C ALA A 86 -26.95 -9.92 -2.75
N ALA A 87 -26.39 -9.41 -1.66
CA ALA A 87 -26.97 -9.44 -0.32
C ALA A 87 -27.35 -8.04 0.15
N PRO A 88 -28.45 -7.88 0.90
CA PRO A 88 -28.83 -6.58 1.45
C PRO A 88 -27.83 -6.15 2.54
N LEU A 89 -27.24 -4.96 2.38
CA LEU A 89 -26.41 -4.34 3.42
C LEU A 89 -27.30 -3.45 4.31
N ARG A 90 -27.29 -3.69 5.61
CA ARG A 90 -27.98 -2.86 6.60
C ARG A 90 -26.99 -2.31 7.61
N ILE A 91 -27.21 -1.07 8.05
CA ILE A 91 -26.36 -0.42 9.04
C ILE A 91 -27.22 0.11 10.18
N ASN A 92 -26.80 -0.19 11.41
CA ASN A 92 -27.35 0.41 12.61
C ASN A 92 -26.80 1.83 12.75
N THR A 93 -27.69 2.78 12.98
CA THR A 93 -27.35 4.20 13.03
C THR A 93 -27.90 4.82 14.28
N ARG A 94 -27.18 5.81 14.82
CA ARG A 94 -27.58 6.59 15.98
C ARG A 94 -27.60 8.06 15.62
N LEU A 95 -28.79 8.67 15.64
CA LEU A 95 -29.00 10.10 15.49
C LEU A 95 -29.18 10.72 16.88
N THR A 96 -28.32 11.68 17.23
CA THR A 96 -28.42 12.46 18.46
C THR A 96 -28.83 13.89 18.11
N ILE A 97 -29.95 14.35 18.66
CA ILE A 97 -30.43 15.72 18.53
C ILE A 97 -29.84 16.53 19.67
N ARG A 98 -29.10 17.61 19.36
CA ARG A 98 -28.38 18.40 20.36
C ARG A 98 -29.05 19.73 20.71
N THR A 99 -29.90 20.25 19.84
CA THR A 99 -30.59 21.54 20.01
C THR A 99 -32.06 21.43 19.60
N GLY A 100 -32.88 22.38 20.07
CA GLY A 100 -34.33 22.41 19.83
C GLY A 100 -35.14 21.74 20.94
N GLU A 101 -36.43 21.55 20.69
CA GLU A 101 -37.38 20.99 21.67
C GLU A 101 -37.06 19.53 22.05
N ASN A 102 -36.45 18.78 21.13
CA ASN A 102 -36.04 17.38 21.31
C ASN A 102 -34.55 17.21 21.67
N ALA A 103 -33.92 18.25 22.23
CA ALA A 103 -32.50 18.20 22.60
C ALA A 103 -32.23 17.08 23.63
N GLY A 104 -31.24 16.23 23.35
CA GLY A 104 -30.89 15.05 24.13
C GLY A 104 -31.53 13.75 23.63
N GLU A 105 -32.46 13.81 22.68
CA GLU A 105 -33.09 12.61 22.12
C GLU A 105 -32.08 11.80 21.28
N ILE A 106 -31.99 10.50 21.55
CA ILE A 106 -31.17 9.54 20.82
C ILE A 106 -32.10 8.59 20.09
N LYS A 107 -32.06 8.62 18.75
CA LYS A 107 -32.84 7.73 17.89
C LYS A 107 -31.90 6.72 17.26
N GLU A 108 -32.05 5.45 17.61
CA GLU A 108 -31.38 4.35 16.93
C GLU A 108 -32.31 3.72 15.89
N SER A 109 -31.77 3.48 14.70
CA SER A 109 -32.53 2.83 13.63
C SER A 109 -31.61 2.06 12.69
N GLU A 110 -32.13 0.95 12.18
CA GLU A 110 -31.50 0.19 11.10
C GLU A 110 -31.84 0.83 9.74
N VAL A 111 -30.83 1.07 8.91
CA VAL A 111 -30.99 1.68 7.58
C VAL A 111 -30.47 0.75 6.49
N PHE A 112 -31.29 0.53 5.48
CA PHE A 112 -30.93 -0.26 4.31
C PHE A 112 -30.05 0.54 3.33
N MET A 113 -28.87 0.01 3.03
CA MET A 113 -27.86 0.64 2.19
C MET A 113 -27.84 0.13 0.75
N GLY A 114 -28.80 -0.72 0.38
CA GLY A 114 -28.87 -1.35 -0.94
C GLY A 114 -28.36 -2.78 -0.96
N ASP A 115 -28.59 -3.45 -2.09
CA ASP A 115 -28.09 -4.79 -2.35
C ASP A 115 -26.63 -4.69 -2.86
N PHE A 116 -25.72 -5.36 -2.15
CA PHE A 116 -24.29 -5.36 -2.44
C PHE A 116 -23.87 -6.68 -3.12
N PRO A 117 -23.16 -6.66 -4.27
CA PRO A 117 -22.69 -7.88 -4.93
C PRO A 117 -21.80 -8.73 -4.02
N ILE A 118 -22.15 -10.01 -3.84
CA ILE A 118 -21.39 -10.93 -2.97
C ILE A 118 -20.52 -11.86 -3.83
N MET A 119 -19.32 -12.12 -3.34
CA MET A 119 -18.40 -13.06 -3.96
C MET A 119 -18.90 -14.50 -3.78
N THR A 120 -18.79 -15.32 -4.83
CA THR A 120 -19.02 -16.76 -4.78
C THR A 120 -17.89 -17.48 -4.04
N GLU A 121 -18.08 -18.75 -3.70
CA GLU A 121 -17.04 -19.60 -3.11
C GLU A 121 -15.84 -19.80 -4.06
N GLU A 122 -16.04 -19.56 -5.35
CA GLU A 122 -15.02 -19.72 -6.40
C GLU A 122 -14.22 -18.43 -6.66
N GLY A 123 -14.46 -17.36 -5.89
CA GLY A 123 -13.75 -16.09 -6.04
C GLY A 123 -14.26 -15.21 -7.19
N THR A 124 -15.52 -15.37 -7.59
CA THR A 124 -16.15 -14.65 -8.72
C THR A 124 -17.34 -13.81 -8.25
N PHE A 125 -17.88 -12.97 -9.12
CA PHE A 125 -19.10 -12.20 -8.89
C PHE A 125 -20.07 -12.41 -10.05
N ILE A 126 -21.36 -12.56 -9.75
CA ILE A 126 -22.42 -12.62 -10.78
C ILE A 126 -23.08 -11.24 -10.84
N VAL A 127 -22.93 -10.55 -11.96
CA VAL A 127 -23.45 -9.19 -12.17
C VAL A 127 -24.25 -9.19 -13.46
N ASN A 128 -25.54 -8.89 -13.34
CA ASN A 128 -26.51 -8.96 -14.44
C ASN A 128 -26.43 -10.29 -15.22
N GLY A 129 -26.52 -11.41 -14.50
CA GLY A 129 -26.43 -12.77 -15.06
C GLY A 129 -25.04 -13.24 -15.43
N THR A 130 -24.07 -12.33 -15.63
CA THR A 130 -22.76 -12.69 -16.14
C THR A 130 -21.73 -12.84 -15.03
N GLU A 131 -20.89 -13.86 -15.13
CA GLU A 131 -19.81 -14.12 -14.20
C GLU A 131 -18.59 -13.23 -14.49
N ARG A 132 -18.08 -12.60 -13.42
CA ARG A 132 -17.00 -11.62 -13.48
C ARG A 132 -15.91 -11.93 -12.47
N VAL A 133 -14.69 -11.58 -12.82
CA VAL A 133 -13.52 -11.63 -11.96
C VAL A 133 -12.98 -10.22 -11.79
N VAL A 134 -12.68 -9.86 -10.55
CA VAL A 134 -11.98 -8.61 -10.25
C VAL A 134 -10.47 -8.88 -10.24
N VAL A 135 -9.80 -8.42 -11.27
CA VAL A 135 -8.35 -8.60 -11.44
C VAL A 135 -7.60 -7.75 -10.41
N SER A 136 -6.63 -8.36 -9.73
CA SER A 136 -5.81 -7.68 -8.74
C SER A 136 -4.89 -6.67 -9.42
N GLN A 137 -4.70 -5.50 -8.82
CA GLN A 137 -3.96 -4.40 -9.43
C GLN A 137 -2.56 -4.28 -8.83
N LEU A 138 -1.51 -4.23 -9.65
CA LEU A 138 -0.15 -3.93 -9.22
C LEU A 138 0.11 -2.42 -9.34
N VAL A 139 0.29 -1.75 -8.20
CA VAL A 139 0.51 -0.29 -8.15
C VAL A 139 1.77 0.03 -7.35
N ARG A 140 2.31 1.24 -7.53
CA ARG A 140 3.40 1.72 -6.68
C ARG A 140 2.91 1.86 -5.25
N SER A 141 3.71 1.37 -4.30
CA SER A 141 3.37 1.48 -2.88
C SER A 141 3.37 2.95 -2.43
N PRO A 142 2.54 3.34 -1.44
CA PRO A 142 2.65 4.66 -0.85
C PRO A 142 4.06 4.88 -0.25
N GLY A 143 4.61 6.08 -0.39
CA GLY A 143 5.96 6.40 0.08
C GLY A 143 6.64 7.49 -0.74
N ILE A 144 7.92 7.72 -0.45
CA ILE A 144 8.80 8.64 -1.17
C ILE A 144 9.75 7.83 -2.06
N TYR A 145 9.95 8.31 -3.28
CA TYR A 145 10.86 7.72 -4.27
C TYR A 145 11.81 8.77 -4.80
N PHE A 146 13.10 8.47 -4.85
CA PHE A 146 14.11 9.33 -5.45
C PHE A 146 14.61 8.71 -6.75
N THR A 147 14.37 9.35 -7.88
CA THR A 147 14.81 8.87 -9.19
C THR A 147 15.90 9.76 -9.73
N SER A 148 16.85 9.20 -10.48
CA SER A 148 17.82 9.97 -11.25
C SER A 148 17.47 9.96 -12.74
N SER A 149 17.82 11.03 -13.43
CA SER A 149 17.79 11.12 -14.89
C SER A 149 18.99 11.91 -15.38
N GLU A 150 19.67 11.41 -16.42
CA GLU A 150 20.78 12.12 -17.03
C GLU A 150 20.28 13.32 -17.83
N ASP A 151 20.79 14.51 -17.50
CA ASP A 151 20.53 15.72 -18.27
C ASP A 151 21.35 15.71 -19.56
N ARG A 152 20.68 15.62 -20.71
CA ARG A 152 21.33 15.52 -22.03
C ARG A 152 22.27 16.68 -22.35
N ALA A 153 22.06 17.86 -21.75
CA ALA A 153 22.88 19.04 -22.04
C ALA A 153 24.18 19.04 -21.23
N SER A 154 24.12 18.66 -19.95
CA SER A 154 25.28 18.70 -19.04
C SER A 154 25.92 17.34 -18.78
N GLY A 155 25.27 16.24 -19.13
CA GLY A 155 25.66 14.87 -18.75
C GLY A 155 25.51 14.58 -17.24
N ARG A 156 24.97 15.53 -16.46
CA ARG A 156 24.81 15.37 -15.00
C ARG A 156 23.60 14.51 -14.69
N MET A 157 23.73 13.66 -13.69
CA MET A 157 22.59 12.97 -13.10
C MET A 157 21.79 13.94 -12.23
N LEU A 158 20.59 14.29 -12.66
CA LEU A 158 19.66 15.12 -11.90
C LEU A 158 18.68 14.23 -11.16
N TYR A 159 18.51 14.50 -9.87
CA TYR A 159 17.58 13.75 -9.04
C TYR A 159 16.21 14.44 -8.97
N ALA A 160 15.17 13.62 -8.78
CA ALA A 160 13.82 14.04 -8.50
C ALA A 160 13.25 13.21 -7.35
N ALA A 161 12.40 13.83 -6.52
CA ALA A 161 11.70 13.18 -5.43
C ALA A 161 10.20 13.11 -5.72
N LYS A 162 9.59 11.96 -5.52
CA LYS A 162 8.17 11.73 -5.77
C LYS A 162 7.50 11.09 -4.56
N LEU A 163 6.66 11.87 -3.88
CA LEU A 163 5.83 11.37 -2.79
C LEU A 163 4.48 10.92 -3.33
N ILE A 164 4.20 9.63 -3.15
CA ILE A 164 2.94 9.00 -3.55
C ILE A 164 2.17 8.66 -2.27
N PRO A 165 1.06 9.35 -1.97
CA PRO A 165 0.21 8.97 -0.85
C PRO A 165 -0.67 7.77 -1.19
N ASN A 166 -1.21 7.11 -0.17
CA ASN A 166 -2.30 6.15 -0.36
C ASN A 166 -3.55 6.87 -0.87
N ARG A 167 -3.81 8.06 -0.31
CA ARG A 167 -4.84 9.00 -0.75
C ARG A 167 -4.36 10.43 -0.56
N GLY A 168 -4.62 11.30 -1.53
CA GLY A 168 -4.35 12.73 -1.43
C GLY A 168 -3.53 13.25 -2.59
N ALA A 169 -3.02 14.48 -2.45
CA ALA A 169 -2.23 15.14 -3.47
C ALA A 169 -0.81 14.54 -3.56
N TRP A 170 -0.34 14.32 -4.79
CA TRP A 170 1.03 13.89 -5.03
C TRP A 170 1.98 15.08 -4.91
N LEU A 171 3.19 14.84 -4.41
CA LEU A 171 4.27 15.83 -4.38
C LEU A 171 5.39 15.36 -5.31
N GLU A 172 5.72 16.15 -6.32
CA GLU A 172 6.80 15.84 -7.27
C GLU A 172 7.80 16.99 -7.24
N ILE A 173 9.02 16.74 -6.78
CA ILE A 173 10.12 17.71 -6.73
C ILE A 173 11.15 17.30 -7.78
N GLU A 174 11.55 18.23 -8.64
CA GLU A 174 12.49 18.00 -9.73
C GLU A 174 13.63 19.02 -9.63
N THR A 175 14.87 18.56 -9.79
CA THR A 175 16.04 19.40 -10.00
C THR A 175 16.21 19.69 -11.50
N SER A 176 16.50 20.93 -11.84
CA SER A 176 16.84 21.33 -13.21
C SER A 176 18.36 21.47 -13.39
N GLY A 177 18.85 21.45 -14.63
CA GLY A 177 20.29 21.65 -14.91
C GLY A 177 20.85 23.03 -14.56
N LYS A 178 19.99 23.98 -14.12
CA LYS A 178 20.39 25.29 -13.56
C LYS A 178 20.39 25.28 -12.03
N ASP A 179 20.41 24.11 -11.42
CA ASP A 179 20.36 23.87 -9.97
C ASP A 179 19.09 24.44 -9.29
N VAL A 180 18.04 24.73 -10.05
CA VAL A 180 16.75 25.20 -9.50
C VAL A 180 15.88 23.99 -9.15
N LEU A 181 15.42 23.94 -7.89
CA LEU A 181 14.48 22.96 -7.38
C LEU A 181 13.05 23.45 -7.57
N THR A 182 12.22 22.64 -8.25
CA THR A 182 10.82 22.96 -8.49
C THR A 182 9.91 21.86 -7.96
N VAL A 183 8.76 22.23 -7.42
CA VAL A 183 7.72 21.30 -6.96
C VAL A 183 6.44 21.43 -7.79
N LYS A 184 5.81 20.30 -8.04
CA LYS A 184 4.44 20.18 -8.56
C LYS A 184 3.59 19.46 -7.52
N ILE A 185 2.44 20.04 -7.23
CA ILE A 185 1.42 19.44 -6.37
C ILE A 185 0.31 18.92 -7.28
N ASP A 186 -0.04 17.64 -7.18
CA ASP A 186 -1.10 17.00 -7.97
C ASP A 186 -0.99 17.26 -9.50
N ARG A 187 0.25 17.21 -10.02
CA ARG A 187 0.59 17.46 -11.43
C ARG A 187 0.14 18.82 -11.96
N LYS A 188 -0.02 19.82 -11.08
CA LYS A 188 -0.29 21.22 -11.43
C LYS A 188 1.01 21.93 -11.85
N ARG A 189 0.92 23.26 -12.04
CA ARG A 189 2.04 24.09 -12.51
C ARG A 189 3.22 24.02 -11.52
N LYS A 190 4.45 24.07 -12.07
CA LYS A 190 5.69 24.12 -11.29
C LYS A 190 5.74 25.40 -10.45
N ILE A 191 6.15 25.28 -9.20
CA ILE A 191 6.53 26.38 -8.32
C ILE A 191 7.93 26.13 -7.75
N PRO A 192 8.71 27.16 -7.42
CA PRO A 192 9.97 26.99 -6.69
C PRO A 192 9.74 26.26 -5.36
N VAL A 193 10.65 25.36 -4.97
CA VAL A 193 10.53 24.63 -3.70
C VAL A 193 10.54 25.58 -2.50
N THR A 194 11.26 26.69 -2.58
CA THR A 194 11.33 27.69 -1.51
C THR A 194 9.99 28.36 -1.26
N THR A 195 9.13 28.52 -2.29
CA THR A 195 7.75 29.00 -2.12
C THR A 195 6.94 28.03 -1.25
N LEU A 196 7.11 26.70 -1.44
CA LEU A 196 6.48 25.71 -0.58
C LEU A 196 7.01 25.79 0.85
N VAL A 197 8.34 25.91 1.03
CA VAL A 197 8.96 26.04 2.35
C VAL A 197 8.46 27.28 3.10
N ARG A 198 8.31 28.42 2.41
CA ARG A 198 7.66 29.62 2.98
C ARG A 198 6.22 29.37 3.39
N ALA A 199 5.44 28.72 2.52
CA ALA A 199 4.04 28.40 2.81
C ALA A 199 3.87 27.46 4.02
N LEU A 200 4.91 26.68 4.39
CA LEU A 200 4.94 25.86 5.61
C LEU A 200 5.21 26.67 6.90
N GLY A 201 5.66 27.92 6.78
CA GLY A 201 5.86 28.85 7.90
C GLY A 201 7.24 29.50 7.98
N TYR A 202 8.21 29.08 7.16
CA TYR A 202 9.59 29.60 7.19
C TYR A 202 9.72 30.84 6.30
N GLY A 203 9.42 32.00 6.85
CA GLY A 203 9.16 33.22 6.07
C GLY A 203 10.40 33.89 5.49
N SER A 204 11.57 33.77 6.11
CA SER A 204 12.75 34.55 5.73
C SER A 204 13.78 33.76 4.91
N ASN A 205 14.47 34.42 3.97
CA ASN A 205 15.50 33.76 3.14
C ASN A 205 16.63 33.18 4.00
N ASN A 206 16.98 33.85 5.08
CA ASN A 206 18.05 33.42 5.99
C ASN A 206 17.65 32.16 6.76
N GLU A 207 16.39 32.08 7.20
CA GLU A 207 15.84 30.89 7.85
C GLU A 207 15.81 29.71 6.89
N ILE A 208 15.34 29.90 5.66
CA ILE A 208 15.34 28.84 4.63
C ILE A 208 16.77 28.36 4.34
N LYS A 209 17.74 29.27 4.20
CA LYS A 209 19.14 28.90 4.01
C LYS A 209 19.69 28.12 5.20
N ALA A 210 19.36 28.53 6.42
CA ALA A 210 19.83 27.86 7.63
C ALA A 210 19.33 26.41 7.73
N LEU A 211 18.12 26.11 7.25
CA LEU A 211 17.55 24.75 7.28
C LEU A 211 18.31 23.72 6.43
N PHE A 212 19.04 24.20 5.42
CA PHE A 212 19.73 23.37 4.42
C PHE A 212 21.23 23.65 4.34
N ALA A 213 21.79 24.50 5.21
CA ALA A 213 23.19 24.92 5.15
C ALA A 213 24.19 23.77 5.33
N ASP A 214 23.76 22.71 6.03
CA ASP A 214 24.52 21.48 6.24
C ASP A 214 24.65 20.63 4.97
N VAL A 215 23.61 20.62 4.13
CA VAL A 215 23.55 19.79 2.91
C VAL A 215 23.84 20.55 1.61
N ASP A 216 23.47 21.83 1.50
CA ASP A 216 23.74 22.69 0.34
C ASP A 216 25.13 23.33 0.48
N ASN A 217 26.15 22.48 0.65
CA ASN A 217 27.52 22.86 0.98
C ASN A 217 28.50 22.79 -0.21
N ASN A 218 27.98 22.49 -1.41
CA ASN A 218 28.78 22.41 -2.62
C ASN A 218 29.16 23.81 -3.12
N ALA A 219 30.45 24.02 -3.42
CA ALA A 219 30.95 25.31 -3.89
C ALA A 219 30.46 25.66 -5.30
N GLU A 220 30.24 24.65 -6.15
CA GLU A 220 29.87 24.82 -7.56
C GLU A 220 28.34 24.84 -7.76
N HIS A 221 27.59 24.13 -6.92
CA HIS A 221 26.14 23.98 -7.04
C HIS A 221 25.43 24.44 -5.76
N LYS A 222 24.71 25.57 -5.85
CA LYS A 222 23.98 26.17 -4.72
C LYS A 222 22.48 26.09 -4.95
N PHE A 223 21.89 24.93 -4.66
CA PHE A 223 20.51 24.63 -5.06
C PHE A 223 19.49 25.57 -4.42
N ILE A 224 19.65 25.87 -3.13
CA ILE A 224 18.70 26.71 -2.40
C ILE A 224 18.83 28.17 -2.83
N GLN A 225 20.05 28.67 -3.04
CA GLN A 225 20.26 30.03 -3.52
C GLN A 225 19.67 30.24 -4.92
N SER A 226 19.99 29.34 -5.86
CA SER A 226 19.47 29.42 -7.23
C SER A 226 17.94 29.31 -7.28
N THR A 227 17.35 28.57 -6.34
CA THR A 227 15.88 28.46 -6.21
C THR A 227 15.27 29.74 -5.62
N LEU A 228 15.89 30.33 -4.59
CA LEU A 228 15.46 31.62 -4.03
C LEU A 228 15.49 32.75 -5.06
N ASP A 229 16.48 32.76 -5.95
CA ASP A 229 16.59 33.77 -7.03
C ASP A 229 15.45 33.65 -8.07
N LYS A 230 14.76 32.50 -8.12
CA LYS A 230 13.58 32.25 -8.96
C LYS A 230 12.26 32.33 -8.19
N ASP A 231 12.32 32.50 -6.88
CA ASP A 231 11.15 32.63 -6.02
C ASP A 231 10.63 34.06 -6.06
N SER A 232 9.41 34.24 -6.58
CA SER A 232 8.75 35.54 -6.58
C SER A 232 8.17 35.91 -5.21
N SER A 233 8.05 34.95 -4.29
CA SER A 233 7.42 35.17 -3.00
C SER A 233 8.40 35.72 -1.97
N THR A 234 7.92 36.66 -1.16
CA THR A 234 8.74 37.35 -0.15
C THR A 234 8.41 36.95 1.29
N ASP A 235 7.13 36.71 1.59
CA ASP A 235 6.64 36.31 2.90
C ASP A 235 5.75 35.04 2.85
N VAL A 236 5.29 34.57 4.02
CA VAL A 236 4.45 33.37 4.14
C VAL A 236 3.10 33.53 3.44
N ASN A 237 2.49 34.72 3.50
CA ASN A 237 1.15 34.95 2.96
C ASN A 237 1.18 35.04 1.42
N ASP A 238 2.19 35.72 0.89
CA ASP A 238 2.48 35.83 -0.54
C ASP A 238 2.79 34.45 -1.12
N ALA A 239 3.59 33.63 -0.43
CA ALA A 239 3.87 32.25 -0.84
C ALA A 239 2.61 31.37 -0.88
N LEU A 240 1.73 31.50 0.13
CA LEU A 240 0.43 30.81 0.16
C LEU A 240 -0.43 31.22 -1.04
N VAL A 241 -0.52 32.53 -1.31
CA VAL A 241 -1.30 33.09 -2.42
C VAL A 241 -0.74 32.65 -3.78
N GLU A 242 0.58 32.67 -3.97
CA GLU A 242 1.22 32.21 -5.21
C GLU A 242 0.98 30.72 -5.45
N MET A 243 1.15 29.89 -4.42
CA MET A 243 0.83 28.47 -4.50
C MET A 243 -0.67 28.27 -4.86
N TYR A 244 -1.58 29.01 -4.24
CA TYR A 244 -3.01 28.93 -4.51
C TYR A 244 -3.34 29.26 -5.98
N LYS A 245 -2.80 30.37 -6.53
CA LYS A 245 -2.98 30.76 -7.94
C LYS A 245 -2.53 29.67 -8.91
N LYS A 246 -1.47 28.93 -8.57
CA LYS A 246 -0.90 27.89 -9.44
C LYS A 246 -1.69 26.59 -9.41
N ILE A 247 -2.29 26.27 -8.26
CA ILE A 247 -3.16 25.09 -8.11
C ILE A 247 -4.57 25.38 -8.64
N ARG A 248 -5.11 26.57 -8.35
CA ARG A 248 -6.46 27.03 -8.71
C ARG A 248 -6.43 28.42 -9.37
N PRO A 249 -6.12 28.50 -10.67
CA PRO A 249 -5.96 29.78 -11.36
C PRO A 249 -7.26 30.58 -11.55
N GLY A 250 -8.43 29.97 -11.33
CA GLY A 250 -9.75 30.62 -11.52
C GLY A 250 -10.41 31.12 -10.24
N ASP A 251 -9.92 30.71 -9.06
CA ASP A 251 -10.54 31.08 -7.78
C ASP A 251 -9.86 32.34 -7.21
N PRO A 252 -10.58 33.24 -6.52
CA PRO A 252 -9.98 34.41 -5.90
C PRO A 252 -8.94 34.01 -4.84
N PRO A 253 -7.67 34.44 -4.98
CA PRO A 253 -6.60 34.01 -4.09
C PRO A 253 -6.56 34.86 -2.81
N THR A 254 -7.35 34.48 -1.80
CA THR A 254 -7.25 35.05 -0.46
C THR A 254 -6.31 34.22 0.40
N VAL A 255 -5.68 34.85 1.40
CA VAL A 255 -4.75 34.17 2.34
C VAL A 255 -5.46 33.04 3.08
N ASP A 256 -6.71 33.25 3.50
CA ASP A 256 -7.50 32.25 4.22
C ASP A 256 -7.82 31.04 3.35
N ASN A 257 -8.23 31.27 2.10
CA ASN A 257 -8.49 30.19 1.14
C ASN A 257 -7.21 29.41 0.84
N ALA A 258 -6.07 30.10 0.71
CA ALA A 258 -4.78 29.49 0.48
C ALA A 258 -4.31 28.63 1.65
N ARG A 259 -4.44 29.13 2.89
CA ARG A 259 -4.12 28.39 4.11
C ARG A 259 -5.03 27.18 4.31
N ALA A 260 -6.33 27.35 4.05
CA ALA A 260 -7.30 26.26 4.11
C ALA A 260 -7.00 25.18 3.06
N LEU A 261 -6.63 25.58 1.84
CA LEU A 261 -6.20 24.65 0.79
C LEU A 261 -4.96 23.87 1.23
N MET A 262 -3.94 24.55 1.74
CA MET A 262 -2.69 23.91 2.17
C MET A 262 -2.95 22.89 3.29
N THR A 263 -3.72 23.29 4.30
CA THR A 263 -4.17 22.42 5.41
C THR A 263 -4.92 21.20 4.87
N SER A 264 -5.83 21.42 3.92
CA SER A 264 -6.61 20.35 3.31
C SER A 264 -5.79 19.41 2.42
N LEU A 265 -4.68 19.85 1.84
CA LEU A 265 -3.91 19.04 0.90
C LEU A 265 -3.03 18.00 1.61
N PHE A 266 -2.43 18.35 2.75
CA PHE A 266 -1.38 17.53 3.37
C PHE A 266 -1.58 17.23 4.86
N PHE A 267 -2.27 18.11 5.58
CA PHE A 267 -2.39 18.05 7.04
C PHE A 267 -3.74 17.51 7.53
N ASN A 268 -4.72 17.37 6.63
CA ASN A 268 -6.05 16.86 6.98
C ASN A 268 -6.15 15.33 6.77
N PRO A 269 -6.36 14.52 7.82
CA PRO A 269 -6.40 13.07 7.71
C PRO A 269 -7.58 12.54 6.87
N ARG A 270 -8.67 13.32 6.73
CA ARG A 270 -9.80 12.97 5.87
C ARG A 270 -9.50 13.16 4.38
N ARG A 271 -8.46 13.92 4.02
CA ARG A 271 -8.11 14.25 2.63
C ARG A 271 -6.79 13.61 2.21
N PHE A 272 -5.86 13.47 3.15
CA PHE A 272 -4.53 12.95 2.92
C PHE A 272 -4.21 11.79 3.86
N ASP A 273 -3.69 10.69 3.31
CA ASP A 273 -3.30 9.50 4.05
C ASP A 273 -2.11 8.81 3.35
N LEU A 274 -1.02 8.60 4.08
CA LEU A 274 0.11 7.80 3.63
C LEU A 274 -0.11 6.30 3.78
N SER A 275 -1.12 5.86 4.55
CA SER A 275 -1.22 4.51 5.10
C SER A 275 -0.05 4.15 6.04
N LYS A 276 -0.18 3.04 6.77
CA LYS A 276 0.90 2.51 7.64
C LYS A 276 2.18 2.23 6.83
N VAL A 277 2.02 1.65 5.64
CA VAL A 277 3.14 1.31 4.75
C VAL A 277 3.87 2.55 4.27
N GLY A 278 3.14 3.58 3.85
CA GLY A 278 3.74 4.82 3.36
C GLY A 278 4.48 5.58 4.44
N ARG A 279 3.93 5.64 5.66
CA ARG A 279 4.64 6.25 6.81
C ARG A 279 5.90 5.46 7.16
N PHE A 280 5.82 4.13 7.20
CA PHE A 280 6.99 3.27 7.43
C PHE A 280 8.10 3.51 6.39
N LYS A 281 7.75 3.53 5.10
CA LYS A 281 8.71 3.78 4.01
C LYS A 281 9.33 5.17 4.07
N LEU A 282 8.50 6.19 4.32
CA LEU A 282 8.96 7.57 4.47
C LEU A 282 9.97 7.69 5.61
N ASN A 283 9.63 7.14 6.79
CA ASN A 283 10.50 7.16 7.96
C ASN A 283 11.82 6.42 7.72
N ARG A 284 11.75 5.22 7.12
CA ARG A 284 12.95 4.42 6.83
C ARG A 284 13.87 5.10 5.82
N ARG A 285 13.31 5.73 4.78
CA ARG A 285 14.11 6.38 3.73
C ARG A 285 14.73 7.70 4.17
N LEU A 286 14.04 8.45 5.04
CA LEU A 286 14.48 9.75 5.53
C LEU A 286 15.13 9.72 6.92
N GLY A 287 15.16 8.57 7.60
CA GLY A 287 15.68 8.42 8.96
C GLY A 287 14.84 9.12 10.04
N LEU A 288 13.52 9.23 9.82
CA LEU A 288 12.62 9.94 10.74
C LEU A 288 12.09 9.02 11.85
N GLY A 289 12.03 9.55 13.09
CA GLY A 289 11.48 8.87 14.27
C GLY A 289 9.99 9.09 14.52
N THR A 290 9.24 9.58 13.53
CA THR A 290 7.80 9.90 13.66
C THR A 290 6.98 8.63 13.91
N ASP A 291 5.96 8.71 14.77
CA ASP A 291 5.06 7.58 15.04
C ASP A 291 4.37 7.08 13.75
N MET A 292 4.32 5.76 13.57
CA MET A 292 3.63 5.09 12.46
C MET A 292 2.12 5.37 12.40
N ASN A 293 1.53 5.80 13.51
CA ASN A 293 0.12 6.19 13.59
C ASN A 293 -0.17 7.55 12.93
N ILE A 294 0.85 8.40 12.78
CA ILE A 294 0.70 9.71 12.13
C ILE A 294 0.78 9.51 10.61
N ARG A 295 -0.36 9.51 9.94
CA ARG A 295 -0.44 9.23 8.48
C ARG A 295 -0.50 10.47 7.59
N THR A 296 -0.63 11.66 8.17
CA THR A 296 -0.53 12.96 7.49
C THR A 296 0.92 13.43 7.46
N LEU A 297 1.28 14.34 6.55
CA LEU A 297 2.62 14.93 6.53
C LEU A 297 2.80 15.94 7.66
N SER A 298 4.03 16.07 8.15
CA SER A 298 4.49 17.16 9.01
C SER A 298 5.38 18.12 8.23
N ASN A 299 5.65 19.31 8.79
CA ASN A 299 6.62 20.24 8.21
C ASN A 299 8.01 19.60 8.11
N ASP A 300 8.41 18.81 9.11
CA ASP A 300 9.71 18.12 9.13
C ASP A 300 9.81 17.09 8.00
N ASP A 301 8.72 16.40 7.64
CA ASP A 301 8.69 15.48 6.50
C ASP A 301 9.08 16.21 5.20
N PHE A 302 8.53 17.41 4.95
CA PHE A 302 8.85 18.20 3.75
C PHE A 302 10.32 18.63 3.72
N ILE A 303 10.82 19.13 4.84
CA ILE A 303 12.22 19.57 4.95
C ILE A 303 13.16 18.38 4.75
N ALA A 304 12.86 17.23 5.35
CA ALA A 304 13.66 16.02 5.19
C ALA A 304 13.67 15.49 3.75
N ILE A 305 12.55 15.55 3.02
CA ILE A 305 12.50 15.20 1.60
C ILE A 305 13.42 16.10 0.78
N ILE A 306 13.35 17.43 0.99
CA ILE A 306 14.16 18.40 0.26
C ILE A 306 15.64 18.22 0.61
N ARG A 307 15.96 18.03 1.89
CA ARG A 307 17.32 17.76 2.37
C ARG A 307 17.90 16.53 1.68
N LYS A 308 17.16 15.42 1.66
CA LYS A 308 17.61 14.19 1.01
C LYS A 308 17.79 14.34 -0.50
N LEU A 309 16.96 15.15 -1.15
CA LEU A 309 17.11 15.44 -2.57
C LEU A 309 18.39 16.24 -2.86
N VAL A 310 18.74 17.22 -2.02
CA VAL A 310 19.99 17.99 -2.15
C VAL A 310 21.21 17.08 -1.94
N GLU A 311 21.19 16.23 -0.91
CA GLU A 311 22.22 15.21 -0.67
C GLU A 311 22.48 14.31 -1.89
N LEU A 312 21.41 13.81 -2.52
CA LEU A 312 21.51 12.96 -3.71
C LEU A 312 22.07 13.72 -4.91
N ASN A 313 21.66 14.98 -5.13
CA ASN A 313 22.26 15.81 -6.19
C ASN A 313 23.74 16.15 -5.93
N ASN A 314 24.20 16.08 -4.67
CA ASN A 314 25.62 16.16 -4.30
C ASN A 314 26.38 14.83 -4.43
N GLY A 315 25.73 13.76 -4.91
CA GLY A 315 26.33 12.46 -5.12
C GLY A 315 26.36 11.54 -3.89
N THR A 316 25.61 11.87 -2.83
CA THR A 316 25.57 11.07 -1.60
C THR A 316 24.37 10.12 -1.56
N GLY A 317 24.47 9.03 -2.34
CA GLY A 317 23.51 7.92 -2.33
C GLY A 317 23.08 7.46 -3.71
N GLU A 318 22.24 6.43 -3.73
CA GLU A 318 21.75 5.79 -4.95
C GLU A 318 20.26 6.12 -5.20
N PRO A 319 19.83 6.21 -6.47
CA PRO A 319 18.42 6.32 -6.82
C PRO A 319 17.64 5.06 -6.42
N ASP A 320 16.35 5.22 -6.19
CA ASP A 320 15.41 4.14 -5.94
C ASP A 320 15.00 3.47 -7.25
N ASP A 321 15.02 2.14 -7.28
CA ASP A 321 14.40 1.35 -8.34
C ASP A 321 12.89 1.28 -8.11
N ILE A 322 12.12 1.97 -8.97
CA ILE A 322 10.67 2.04 -8.84
C ILE A 322 9.97 0.73 -9.26
N ASP A 323 10.65 -0.09 -10.06
CA ASP A 323 10.09 -1.30 -10.64
C ASP A 323 10.33 -2.53 -9.76
N HIS A 324 11.23 -2.40 -8.77
CA HIS A 324 11.40 -3.34 -7.66
C HIS A 324 10.05 -3.72 -7.01
N LEU A 325 9.78 -5.02 -6.81
CA LEU A 325 8.53 -5.46 -6.17
C LEU A 325 8.40 -5.07 -4.71
N GLY A 326 9.50 -4.68 -4.06
CA GLY A 326 9.41 -4.01 -2.78
C GLY A 326 8.76 -2.63 -2.86
N ASN A 327 8.85 -1.96 -4.01
CA ASN A 327 8.24 -0.66 -4.30
C ASN A 327 6.88 -0.74 -4.99
N ARG A 328 6.41 -1.94 -5.29
CA ARG A 328 5.10 -2.21 -5.86
C ARG A 328 4.26 -3.08 -4.92
N ARG A 329 2.96 -2.84 -4.86
CA ARG A 329 2.02 -3.61 -4.04
C ARG A 329 0.81 -4.02 -4.86
N VAL A 330 0.24 -5.14 -4.49
CA VAL A 330 -1.00 -5.67 -5.02
C VAL A 330 -2.17 -5.09 -4.23
N ARG A 331 -3.10 -4.47 -4.96
CA ARG A 331 -4.44 -4.14 -4.49
C ARG A 331 -5.39 -5.24 -4.93
N ALA A 332 -5.80 -6.06 -3.98
CA ALA A 332 -6.79 -7.10 -4.21
C ALA A 332 -8.22 -6.51 -4.18
N VAL A 333 -9.21 -7.33 -4.55
CA VAL A 333 -10.61 -6.93 -4.72
C VAL A 333 -11.21 -6.16 -3.53
N GLY A 334 -10.88 -6.55 -2.30
CA GLY A 334 -11.42 -5.92 -1.10
C GLY A 334 -11.00 -4.45 -0.97
N GLU A 335 -9.73 -4.14 -1.20
CA GLU A 335 -9.23 -2.76 -1.16
C GLU A 335 -9.78 -1.94 -2.34
N LEU A 336 -9.89 -2.54 -3.53
CA LEU A 336 -10.49 -1.89 -4.69
C LEU A 336 -11.95 -1.50 -4.40
N LEU A 337 -12.74 -2.40 -3.83
CA LEU A 337 -14.12 -2.14 -3.41
C LEU A 337 -14.18 -1.12 -2.27
N GLN A 338 -13.28 -1.19 -1.29
CA GLN A 338 -13.19 -0.20 -0.20
C GLN A 338 -13.04 1.22 -0.74
N ASN A 339 -12.16 1.42 -1.72
CA ASN A 339 -11.94 2.73 -2.34
C ASN A 339 -13.20 3.24 -3.07
N GLN A 340 -13.90 2.39 -3.80
CA GLN A 340 -15.13 2.77 -4.49
C GLN A 340 -16.27 3.07 -3.51
N PHE A 341 -16.40 2.25 -2.46
CA PHE A 341 -17.37 2.47 -1.40
C PHE A 341 -17.12 3.79 -0.68
N ARG A 342 -15.85 4.13 -0.39
CA ARG A 342 -15.44 5.41 0.20
C ARG A 342 -15.91 6.59 -0.64
N MET A 343 -15.71 6.55 -1.97
CA MET A 343 -16.16 7.62 -2.86
C MET A 343 -17.69 7.81 -2.82
N GLY A 344 -18.42 6.70 -2.69
CA GLY A 344 -19.86 6.72 -2.42
C GLY A 344 -20.21 7.37 -1.08
N LEU A 345 -19.51 6.99 -0.01
CA LEU A 345 -19.72 7.52 1.34
C LEU A 345 -19.44 9.01 1.45
N ILE A 346 -18.38 9.53 0.82
CA ILE A 346 -18.06 10.97 0.85
C ILE A 346 -19.21 11.78 0.19
N ARG A 347 -19.77 11.29 -0.92
CA ARG A 347 -20.93 11.92 -1.56
C ARG A 347 -22.17 11.85 -0.68
N MET A 348 -22.37 10.72 -0.01
CA MET A 348 -23.48 10.52 0.93
C MET A 348 -23.35 11.41 2.17
N GLU A 349 -22.16 11.53 2.77
CA GLU A 349 -21.87 12.41 3.91
C GLU A 349 -22.30 13.85 3.58
N ARG A 350 -21.92 14.34 2.39
CA ARG A 350 -22.32 15.68 1.95
C ARG A 350 -23.84 15.83 1.89
N ILE A 351 -24.55 14.86 1.30
CA ILE A 351 -26.02 14.88 1.23
C ILE A 351 -26.66 14.84 2.62
N ILE A 352 -26.10 14.04 3.53
CA ILE A 352 -26.57 13.96 4.93
C ILE A 352 -26.43 15.34 5.60
N LYS A 353 -25.27 16.01 5.45
CA LYS A 353 -25.04 17.34 6.01
C LYS A 353 -26.00 18.39 5.45
N GLU A 354 -26.22 18.38 4.14
CA GLU A 354 -27.18 19.27 3.47
C GLU A 354 -28.62 19.02 3.98
N ARG A 355 -29.03 17.76 4.14
CA ARG A 355 -30.36 17.41 4.67
C ARG A 355 -30.53 17.78 6.14
N MET A 356 -29.50 17.59 6.97
CA MET A 356 -29.53 17.99 8.39
C MET A 356 -29.81 19.49 8.58
N THR A 357 -29.46 20.33 7.60
CA THR A 357 -29.74 21.77 7.66
C THR A 357 -31.17 22.13 7.25
N ILE A 358 -31.82 21.29 6.42
CA ILE A 358 -33.14 21.58 5.83
C ILE A 358 -34.27 20.88 6.57
N CYS A 359 -34.01 19.71 7.18
CA CYS A 359 -35.03 18.90 7.82
C CYS A 359 -35.59 19.53 9.12
N ASP A 360 -36.90 19.35 9.32
CA ASP A 360 -37.60 19.75 10.54
C ASP A 360 -37.22 18.85 11.74
N ALA A 361 -37.02 19.48 12.90
CA ALA A 361 -36.54 18.83 14.12
C ALA A 361 -37.53 17.81 14.71
N ALA A 362 -38.83 17.98 14.44
CA ALA A 362 -39.86 17.09 14.96
C ALA A 362 -39.89 15.72 14.25
N THR A 363 -39.51 15.65 12.97
CA THR A 363 -39.71 14.45 12.12
C THR A 363 -38.41 13.81 11.64
N VAL A 364 -37.26 14.35 12.05
CA VAL A 364 -35.96 13.84 11.62
C VAL A 364 -35.70 12.42 12.13
N THR A 365 -35.31 11.54 11.22
CA THR A 365 -34.90 10.16 11.48
C THR A 365 -33.64 9.85 10.67
N ALA A 366 -32.84 8.85 11.07
CA ALA A 366 -31.64 8.52 10.31
C ALA A 366 -31.99 8.02 8.88
N ALA A 367 -33.11 7.31 8.74
CA ALA A 367 -33.61 6.83 7.45
C ALA A 367 -33.98 7.98 6.48
N SER A 368 -34.47 9.12 6.96
CA SER A 368 -34.77 10.27 6.10
C SER A 368 -33.50 11.04 5.68
N LEU A 369 -32.46 11.03 6.53
CA LEU A 369 -31.19 11.69 6.26
C LEU A 369 -30.30 10.88 5.30
N ILE A 370 -30.25 9.56 5.46
CA ILE A 370 -29.34 8.69 4.73
C ILE A 370 -29.91 8.34 3.36
N ASN A 371 -29.16 8.62 2.31
CA ASN A 371 -29.46 8.18 0.95
C ASN A 371 -28.34 7.30 0.43
N ALA A 372 -28.60 6.00 0.27
CA ALA A 372 -27.61 5.04 -0.17
C ALA A 372 -27.32 5.06 -1.68
N ARG A 373 -28.11 5.78 -2.49
CA ARG A 373 -27.93 5.82 -3.96
C ARG A 373 -26.50 6.14 -4.43
N PRO A 374 -25.77 7.12 -3.85
CA PRO A 374 -24.39 7.41 -4.27
C PRO A 374 -23.41 6.26 -4.02
N VAL A 375 -23.65 5.45 -3.00
CA VAL A 375 -22.86 4.26 -2.66
C VAL A 375 -23.16 3.14 -3.62
N VAL A 376 -24.44 2.81 -3.81
CA VAL A 376 -24.89 1.78 -4.77
C VAL A 376 -24.43 2.11 -6.20
N ALA A 377 -24.51 3.38 -6.59
CA ALA A 377 -24.05 3.84 -7.90
C ALA A 377 -22.54 3.64 -8.09
N ALA A 378 -21.71 3.96 -7.08
CA ALA A 378 -20.26 3.77 -7.16
C ALA A 378 -19.89 2.28 -7.33
N ILE A 379 -20.57 1.38 -6.62
CA ILE A 379 -20.33 -0.06 -6.71
C ILE A 379 -20.81 -0.61 -8.05
N LYS A 380 -21.99 -0.20 -8.53
CA LYS A 380 -22.49 -0.59 -9.86
C LYS A 380 -21.56 -0.10 -10.98
N GLU A 381 -21.06 1.13 -10.88
CA GLU A 381 -20.08 1.68 -11.81
C GLU A 381 -18.80 0.84 -11.80
N PHE A 382 -18.26 0.51 -10.63
CA PHE A 382 -17.08 -0.35 -10.53
C PHE A 382 -17.26 -1.71 -11.22
N PHE A 383 -18.35 -2.43 -10.94
CA PHE A 383 -18.55 -3.74 -11.55
C PHE A 383 -18.89 -3.66 -13.04
N GLY A 384 -19.54 -2.59 -13.49
CA GLY A 384 -19.98 -2.42 -14.87
C GLY A 384 -18.93 -1.86 -15.83
N SER A 385 -18.18 -0.82 -15.42
CA SER A 385 -17.30 -0.04 -16.30
C SER A 385 -15.81 -0.12 -15.96
N SER A 386 -15.42 -0.67 -14.80
CA SER A 386 -14.01 -0.79 -14.43
C SER A 386 -13.27 -1.76 -15.34
N GLN A 387 -12.06 -1.36 -15.76
CA GLN A 387 -11.12 -2.22 -16.49
C GLN A 387 -10.68 -3.45 -15.67
N LEU A 388 -10.80 -3.38 -14.34
CA LEU A 388 -10.42 -4.45 -13.43
C LEU A 388 -11.55 -5.46 -13.22
N SER A 389 -12.81 -5.08 -13.48
CA SER A 389 -13.97 -5.99 -13.43
C SER A 389 -14.20 -6.58 -14.81
N GLN A 390 -13.67 -7.78 -15.05
CA GLN A 390 -13.68 -8.42 -16.37
C GLN A 390 -14.65 -9.61 -16.39
N PHE A 391 -15.16 -9.95 -17.56
CA PHE A 391 -15.88 -11.21 -17.76
C PHE A 391 -14.94 -12.37 -17.47
N MET A 392 -15.42 -13.38 -16.73
CA MET A 392 -14.59 -14.54 -16.43
C MET A 392 -14.23 -15.28 -17.73
N ASP A 393 -12.99 -15.76 -17.81
CA ASP A 393 -12.56 -16.61 -18.93
C ASP A 393 -12.93 -18.05 -18.58
N GLN A 394 -13.96 -18.57 -19.25
CA GLN A 394 -14.57 -19.88 -19.00
C GLN A 394 -14.20 -20.89 -20.08
N THR A 395 -13.11 -20.69 -20.81
CA THR A 395 -12.68 -21.61 -21.87
C THR A 395 -12.37 -23.01 -21.32
N ASN A 396 -11.73 -23.06 -20.15
CA ASN A 396 -11.42 -24.28 -19.41
C ASN A 396 -11.08 -23.93 -17.94
N PRO A 397 -11.03 -24.92 -17.02
CA PRO A 397 -10.76 -24.65 -15.60
C PRO A 397 -9.42 -23.95 -15.32
N LEU A 398 -8.40 -24.17 -16.16
CA LEU A 398 -7.10 -23.51 -16.02
C LEU A 398 -7.20 -22.02 -16.36
N ALA A 399 -7.93 -21.66 -17.42
CA ALA A 399 -8.16 -20.27 -17.79
C ALA A 399 -8.88 -19.49 -16.68
N GLU A 400 -9.88 -20.10 -16.04
CA GLU A 400 -10.58 -19.49 -14.89
C GLU A 400 -9.62 -19.23 -13.73
N LEU A 401 -8.81 -20.23 -13.39
CA LEU A 401 -7.85 -20.17 -12.29
C LEU A 401 -6.76 -19.12 -12.54
N THR A 402 -6.17 -19.10 -13.74
CA THR A 402 -5.20 -18.10 -14.16
C THR A 402 -5.82 -16.70 -14.12
N HIS A 403 -7.06 -16.54 -14.57
CA HIS A 403 -7.72 -15.22 -14.57
C HIS A 403 -7.90 -14.68 -13.14
N LYS A 404 -8.29 -15.54 -12.17
CA LYS A 404 -8.44 -15.16 -10.76
C LYS A 404 -7.10 -14.76 -10.10
N ARG A 405 -5.97 -15.28 -10.60
CA ARG A 405 -4.59 -15.00 -10.14
C ARG A 405 -3.86 -13.92 -10.95
N ARG A 406 -4.55 -13.28 -11.88
CA ARG A 406 -3.99 -12.25 -12.75
C ARG A 406 -3.70 -10.95 -11.98
N LEU A 407 -2.56 -10.36 -12.30
CA LEU A 407 -2.12 -9.05 -11.85
C LEU A 407 -2.14 -8.08 -13.04
N SER A 408 -2.67 -6.88 -12.83
CA SER A 408 -2.72 -5.83 -13.83
C SER A 408 -2.04 -4.56 -13.32
N ALA A 409 -1.04 -4.06 -14.04
CA ALA A 409 -0.47 -2.73 -13.81
C ALA A 409 -1.36 -1.60 -14.36
N LEU A 410 -2.43 -1.95 -15.08
CA LEU A 410 -3.38 -1.02 -15.68
C LEU A 410 -4.48 -0.62 -14.69
N GLY A 411 -5.31 0.34 -15.09
CA GLY A 411 -6.48 0.78 -14.34
C GLY A 411 -6.24 2.02 -13.46
N PRO A 412 -7.24 2.42 -12.66
CA PRO A 412 -7.19 3.65 -11.87
C PRO A 412 -5.99 3.70 -10.92
N GLY A 413 -5.17 4.75 -11.00
CA GLY A 413 -3.95 4.88 -10.19
C GLY A 413 -2.76 4.03 -10.63
N GLY A 414 -2.94 3.17 -11.64
CA GLY A 414 -1.89 2.42 -12.31
C GLY A 414 -1.33 3.15 -13.53
N LEU A 415 -0.78 2.37 -14.46
CA LEU A 415 -0.21 2.85 -15.72
C LEU A 415 -1.24 2.80 -16.85
N SER A 416 -1.06 3.65 -17.86
CA SER A 416 -1.75 3.50 -19.14
C SER A 416 -0.80 2.85 -20.15
N ARG A 417 -1.37 2.15 -21.15
CA ARG A 417 -0.60 1.45 -22.18
C ARG A 417 0.41 2.36 -22.89
N GLU A 418 0.01 3.59 -23.19
CA GLU A 418 0.80 4.60 -23.90
C GLU A 418 1.90 5.21 -23.05
N ARG A 419 1.72 5.25 -21.72
CA ARG A 419 2.70 5.83 -20.78
C ARG A 419 3.66 4.81 -20.20
N ALA A 420 3.40 3.53 -20.40
CA ALA A 420 4.27 2.47 -19.94
C ALA A 420 5.47 2.34 -20.87
N GLY A 421 6.63 2.77 -20.39
CA GLY A 421 7.92 2.62 -21.05
C GLY A 421 8.40 1.16 -21.09
N PHE A 422 9.62 0.98 -21.60
CA PHE A 422 10.25 -0.34 -21.70
C PHE A 422 10.53 -0.95 -20.32
N ASP A 423 11.09 -0.18 -19.39
CA ASP A 423 11.55 -0.65 -18.07
C ASP A 423 10.44 -1.34 -17.27
N VAL A 424 9.22 -0.79 -17.30
CA VAL A 424 8.07 -1.33 -16.58
C VAL A 424 7.58 -2.66 -17.18
N ARG A 425 7.83 -2.91 -18.46
CA ARG A 425 7.41 -4.12 -19.17
C ARG A 425 8.43 -5.25 -19.04
N ASP A 426 9.65 -4.93 -18.63
CA ASP A 426 10.74 -5.89 -18.55
C ASP A 426 10.61 -6.83 -17.35
N VAL A 427 11.30 -7.96 -17.41
CA VAL A 427 11.36 -8.92 -16.31
C VAL A 427 12.41 -8.46 -15.31
N HIS A 428 11.95 -7.99 -14.17
CA HIS A 428 12.80 -7.56 -13.09
C HIS A 428 13.21 -8.76 -12.19
N HIS A 429 14.44 -8.76 -11.65
CA HIS A 429 14.97 -9.87 -10.83
C HIS A 429 14.08 -10.21 -9.60
N SER A 430 13.54 -9.19 -8.93
CA SER A 430 12.58 -9.35 -7.82
C SER A 430 11.30 -10.12 -8.18
N HIS A 431 10.97 -10.31 -9.46
CA HIS A 431 9.85 -11.15 -9.90
C HIS A 431 10.02 -12.63 -9.54
N TYR A 432 11.25 -13.08 -9.29
CA TYR A 432 11.56 -14.47 -9.00
C TYR A 432 10.68 -15.03 -7.88
N GLY A 433 9.99 -16.14 -8.15
CA GLY A 433 9.07 -16.79 -7.20
C GLY A 433 7.80 -16.00 -6.86
N ARG A 434 7.58 -14.80 -7.42
CA ARG A 434 6.48 -13.89 -7.09
C ARG A 434 5.53 -13.68 -8.27
N ILE A 435 6.06 -13.32 -9.43
CA ILE A 435 5.31 -13.12 -10.67
C ILE A 435 5.89 -14.06 -11.72
N CYS A 436 5.04 -14.74 -12.47
CA CYS A 436 5.49 -15.58 -13.57
C CYS A 436 6.16 -14.72 -14.65
N PRO A 437 7.45 -14.96 -15.01
CA PRO A 437 8.12 -14.15 -16.02
C PRO A 437 7.72 -14.52 -17.47
N ILE A 438 7.00 -15.63 -17.64
CA ILE A 438 6.64 -16.18 -18.96
C ILE A 438 5.18 -15.88 -19.29
N GLU A 439 4.29 -15.98 -18.31
CA GLU A 439 2.84 -15.85 -18.52
C GLU A 439 2.41 -14.37 -18.53
N THR A 440 2.50 -13.77 -19.72
CA THR A 440 1.99 -12.44 -20.04
C THR A 440 1.31 -12.51 -21.41
N PRO A 441 0.23 -11.76 -21.67
CA PRO A 441 -0.32 -11.65 -23.01
C PRO A 441 0.71 -11.01 -23.96
N GLU A 442 0.75 -11.52 -25.20
CA GLU A 442 1.51 -10.90 -26.28
C GLU A 442 0.83 -9.59 -26.74
N GLY A 443 1.60 -8.74 -27.44
CA GLY A 443 1.09 -7.49 -28.01
C GLY A 443 1.10 -6.30 -27.03
N PRO A 444 0.15 -5.35 -27.12
CA PRO A 444 0.24 -4.07 -26.40
C PRO A 444 0.25 -4.17 -24.87
N ASN A 445 -0.20 -5.30 -24.31
CA ASN A 445 -0.29 -5.53 -22.87
C ASN A 445 0.91 -6.31 -22.30
N ILE A 446 1.92 -6.65 -23.12
CA ILE A 446 3.10 -7.38 -22.68
C ILE A 446 3.78 -6.67 -21.49
N GLY A 447 4.04 -7.42 -20.41
CA GLY A 447 4.65 -6.94 -19.18
C GLY A 447 3.74 -6.09 -18.28
N LEU A 448 2.56 -5.69 -18.76
CA LEU A 448 1.58 -4.91 -17.97
C LEU A 448 0.53 -5.80 -17.31
N ILE A 449 0.39 -7.02 -17.79
CA ILE A 449 -0.47 -8.05 -17.22
C ILE A 449 0.41 -9.26 -16.95
N GLY A 450 0.40 -9.76 -15.73
CA GLY A 450 1.13 -10.97 -15.35
C GLY A 450 0.26 -11.89 -14.49
N SER A 451 0.81 -13.04 -14.14
CA SER A 451 0.19 -13.99 -13.22
C SER A 451 1.02 -14.15 -11.95
N LEU A 452 0.35 -14.32 -10.80
CA LEU A 452 1.04 -14.72 -9.57
C LEU A 452 1.71 -16.10 -9.75
N ALA A 453 2.98 -16.20 -9.34
CA ALA A 453 3.69 -17.47 -9.33
C ALA A 453 3.02 -18.48 -8.38
N THR A 454 3.25 -19.78 -8.56
CA THR A 454 2.50 -20.86 -7.89
C THR A 454 2.46 -20.75 -6.37
N PHE A 455 3.61 -20.52 -5.75
CA PHE A 455 3.74 -20.41 -4.29
C PHE A 455 3.69 -18.97 -3.76
N ALA A 456 3.50 -18.00 -4.66
CA ALA A 456 3.44 -16.60 -4.27
C ALA A 456 2.19 -16.33 -3.42
N ARG A 457 2.36 -15.54 -2.37
CA ARG A 457 1.28 -15.06 -1.50
C ARG A 457 1.33 -13.55 -1.40
N VAL A 458 0.21 -12.94 -1.06
CA VAL A 458 0.12 -11.50 -0.80
C VAL A 458 -0.05 -11.30 0.69
N ASN A 459 0.84 -10.52 1.30
CA ASN A 459 0.77 -10.22 2.72
C ASN A 459 -0.26 -9.12 3.04
N GLU A 460 -0.42 -8.79 4.32
CA GLU A 460 -1.41 -7.80 4.79
C GLU A 460 -1.15 -6.38 4.29
N TYR A 461 0.09 -6.08 3.91
CA TYR A 461 0.49 -4.79 3.34
C TYR A 461 0.34 -4.74 1.81
N GLY A 462 0.01 -5.87 1.18
CA GLY A 462 -0.11 -6.02 -0.26
C GLY A 462 1.20 -6.33 -0.98
N PHE A 463 2.29 -6.64 -0.29
CA PHE A 463 3.52 -7.09 -0.94
C PHE A 463 3.44 -8.58 -1.30
N ILE A 464 4.06 -8.95 -2.43
CA ILE A 464 4.12 -10.34 -2.87
C ILE A 464 5.31 -11.01 -2.18
N GLU A 465 5.04 -12.12 -1.52
CA GLU A 465 6.03 -12.93 -0.81
C GLU A 465 6.18 -14.29 -1.50
N THR A 466 7.36 -14.87 -1.37
CA THR A 466 7.66 -16.20 -1.86
C THR A 466 8.35 -17.03 -0.76
N PRO A 467 8.10 -18.35 -0.67
CA PRO A 467 8.66 -19.17 0.38
C PRO A 467 10.11 -19.53 0.11
N PHE A 468 10.95 -19.34 1.12
CA PHE A 468 12.34 -19.80 1.18
C PHE A 468 12.52 -20.75 2.35
N ARG A 469 13.52 -21.64 2.24
CA ARG A 469 13.95 -22.49 3.36
C ARG A 469 15.12 -21.85 4.07
N ARG A 470 15.04 -21.75 5.39
CA ARG A 470 16.13 -21.17 6.17
C ARG A 470 17.36 -22.08 6.15
N VAL A 471 18.50 -21.53 5.79
CA VAL A 471 19.81 -22.20 5.86
C VAL A 471 20.55 -21.70 7.08
N PHE A 472 20.94 -22.63 7.96
CA PHE A 472 21.75 -22.31 9.13
C PHE A 472 23.21 -22.64 8.83
N SER A 473 24.05 -21.61 8.84
CA SER A 473 25.52 -21.72 8.88
C SER A 473 26.05 -21.57 10.30
N GLU A 474 25.31 -20.87 11.15
CA GLU A 474 25.64 -20.61 12.54
C GLU A 474 24.34 -20.72 13.35
N MET A 475 24.43 -21.24 14.57
CA MET A 475 23.26 -21.47 15.41
C MET A 475 23.57 -21.17 16.88
N PRO A 476 22.73 -20.40 17.60
CA PRO A 476 22.97 -20.08 18.99
C PRO A 476 23.00 -21.33 19.87
N ALA A 477 23.96 -21.42 20.81
CA ALA A 477 24.00 -22.44 21.85
C ALA A 477 23.01 -22.11 22.98
N ASP A 478 21.71 -22.13 22.70
CA ASP A 478 20.65 -21.93 23.69
C ASP A 478 19.77 -23.18 23.88
N LYS A 479 18.87 -23.13 24.87
CA LYS A 479 17.95 -24.24 25.14
C LYS A 479 16.96 -24.50 24.00
N ALA A 480 16.64 -23.49 23.18
CA ALA A 480 15.64 -23.58 22.12
C ALA A 480 16.19 -24.28 20.86
N HIS A 481 17.49 -24.13 20.61
CA HIS A 481 18.18 -24.69 19.44
C HIS A 481 18.95 -25.98 19.77
N ARG A 482 18.94 -26.41 21.04
CA ARG A 482 19.57 -27.64 21.53
C ARG A 482 19.27 -28.85 20.63
N ASP A 483 17.99 -29.11 20.36
CA ASP A 483 17.59 -30.27 19.56
C ASP A 483 17.99 -30.15 18.08
N LYS A 484 18.14 -28.92 17.57
CA LYS A 484 18.54 -28.65 16.18
C LYS A 484 20.05 -28.77 15.97
N LEU A 485 20.85 -28.53 17.03
CA LEU A 485 22.30 -28.66 17.05
C LEU A 485 22.78 -30.12 17.12
N VAL A 486 21.98 -31.02 17.71
CA VAL A 486 22.34 -32.45 17.82
C VAL A 486 22.43 -33.07 16.42
N GLY A 487 23.51 -33.80 16.17
CA GLY A 487 23.79 -34.46 14.90
C GLY A 487 24.35 -33.52 13.82
N ARG A 488 24.65 -32.26 14.15
CA ARG A 488 25.28 -31.30 13.21
C ARG A 488 26.79 -31.37 13.27
N THR A 489 27.43 -31.14 12.12
CA THR A 489 28.89 -31.10 12.03
C THR A 489 29.41 -29.69 12.23
N LEU A 490 30.41 -29.51 13.09
CA LEU A 490 31.08 -28.23 13.31
C LEU A 490 31.90 -27.80 12.09
N ARG A 491 31.74 -26.55 11.67
CA ARG A 491 32.54 -25.95 10.58
C ARG A 491 33.91 -25.52 11.06
N ASP A 492 33.96 -24.93 12.25
CA ASP A 492 35.16 -24.37 12.87
C ASP A 492 35.28 -24.81 14.33
N ASP A 493 36.45 -24.61 14.92
CA ASP A 493 36.68 -24.91 16.34
C ASP A 493 35.85 -23.98 17.23
N VAL A 494 35.17 -24.54 18.22
CA VAL A 494 34.30 -23.78 19.12
C VAL A 494 34.95 -23.67 20.49
N PHE A 495 34.99 -22.45 21.02
CA PHE A 495 35.61 -22.13 22.31
C PHE A 495 34.57 -21.55 23.28
N GLU A 496 34.86 -21.64 24.56
CA GLU A 496 34.05 -21.03 25.62
C GLU A 496 34.02 -19.48 25.51
N SER A 497 32.84 -18.88 25.68
CA SER A 497 32.62 -17.44 25.38
C SER A 497 33.33 -16.48 26.34
N VAL A 498 33.58 -16.90 27.58
CA VAL A 498 34.11 -16.01 28.63
C VAL A 498 35.63 -15.88 28.58
N ASN A 499 36.36 -16.96 28.26
CA ASN A 499 37.83 -16.97 28.34
C ASN A 499 38.54 -17.51 27.08
N ARG A 500 37.83 -18.03 26.06
CA ARG A 500 38.38 -18.65 24.82
C ARG A 500 39.53 -19.65 25.02
N ARG A 501 39.76 -20.13 26.24
CA ARG A 501 40.87 -21.04 26.60
C ARG A 501 40.48 -22.51 26.45
N THR A 502 39.21 -22.83 26.66
CA THR A 502 38.69 -24.21 26.60
C THR A 502 38.09 -24.46 25.22
N LYS A 503 38.65 -25.40 24.48
CA LYS A 503 38.09 -25.88 23.21
C LYS A 503 36.95 -26.85 23.51
N LEU A 504 35.73 -26.47 23.15
CA LEU A 504 34.50 -27.21 23.42
C LEU A 504 34.11 -28.16 22.27
N GLY A 505 34.62 -27.92 21.06
CA GLY A 505 34.45 -28.81 19.91
C GLY A 505 35.48 -28.55 18.84
N LYS A 506 35.89 -29.59 18.11
CA LYS A 506 36.85 -29.49 17.00
C LYS A 506 36.10 -29.42 15.67
N LYS A 507 36.68 -28.69 14.73
CA LYS A 507 36.26 -28.67 13.33
C LYS A 507 36.10 -30.10 12.79
N GLY A 508 34.92 -30.38 12.24
CA GLY A 508 34.56 -31.69 11.69
C GLY A 508 33.90 -32.66 12.67
N ASP A 509 33.83 -32.33 13.96
CA ASP A 509 33.13 -33.16 14.93
C ASP A 509 31.61 -33.11 14.71
N VAL A 510 30.94 -34.25 14.89
CA VAL A 510 29.48 -34.31 14.95
C VAL A 510 29.06 -34.04 16.39
N LEU A 511 28.12 -33.12 16.56
CA LEU A 511 27.65 -32.69 17.88
C LEU A 511 26.71 -33.72 18.49
N ASP A 512 27.20 -34.44 19.49
CA ASP A 512 26.39 -35.34 20.32
C ASP A 512 25.62 -34.55 21.39
N ARG A 513 24.59 -35.17 21.99
CA ARG A 513 23.77 -34.51 23.03
C ARG A 513 24.60 -33.94 24.18
N GLU A 514 25.62 -34.67 24.63
CA GLU A 514 26.50 -34.23 25.73
C GLU A 514 27.34 -32.99 25.34
N THR A 515 27.86 -32.97 24.11
CA THR A 515 28.64 -31.84 23.57
C THR A 515 27.77 -30.60 23.43
N VAL A 516 26.53 -30.76 22.95
CA VAL A 516 25.56 -29.64 22.87
C VAL A 516 25.22 -29.12 24.26
N ASP A 517 25.07 -29.99 25.26
CA ASP A 517 24.79 -29.58 26.64
C ASP A 517 25.94 -28.79 27.26
N ALA A 518 27.18 -29.20 26.97
CA ALA A 518 28.36 -28.46 27.36
C ALA A 518 28.39 -27.06 26.71
N LEU A 519 28.07 -26.97 25.41
CA LEU A 519 28.01 -25.69 24.68
C LEU A 519 26.93 -24.75 25.23
N VAL A 520 25.74 -25.27 25.53
CA VAL A 520 24.63 -24.50 26.10
C VAL A 520 24.97 -24.03 27.53
N LYS A 521 25.57 -24.92 28.34
CA LYS A 521 25.99 -24.58 29.71
C LYS A 521 27.11 -23.53 29.72
N ALA A 522 28.03 -23.62 28.76
CA ALA A 522 29.13 -22.69 28.58
C ALA A 522 28.73 -21.36 27.91
N LYS A 523 27.46 -21.21 27.48
CA LYS A 523 26.95 -20.05 26.73
C LYS A 523 27.91 -19.67 25.59
N ALA A 524 28.29 -20.64 24.77
CA ALA A 524 29.34 -20.50 23.75
C ALA A 524 29.03 -19.46 22.64
N GLY A 525 27.85 -18.81 22.67
CA GLY A 525 27.41 -17.88 21.64
C GLY A 525 26.91 -18.64 20.41
N ASP A 526 27.23 -18.14 19.22
CA ASP A 526 26.85 -18.76 17.96
C ASP A 526 27.84 -19.87 17.57
N VAL A 527 27.31 -21.07 17.38
CA VAL A 527 28.05 -22.27 17.04
C VAL A 527 28.14 -22.38 15.50
N PRO A 528 29.34 -22.33 14.90
CA PRO A 528 29.52 -22.48 13.46
C PRO A 528 29.33 -23.94 13.05
N ILE A 529 28.30 -24.18 12.25
CA ILE A 529 27.95 -25.52 11.73
C ILE A 529 28.14 -25.56 10.21
N LYS A 530 28.33 -26.76 9.67
CA LYS A 530 28.25 -26.94 8.22
C LYS A 530 26.84 -26.57 7.77
N ALA A 531 26.76 -25.77 6.69
CA ALA A 531 25.50 -25.22 6.18
C ALA A 531 24.43 -26.32 6.08
N TRP A 532 23.35 -26.13 6.80
CA TRP A 532 22.24 -27.06 6.88
C TRP A 532 20.95 -26.37 6.43
N VAL A 533 20.29 -26.96 5.43
CA VAL A 533 18.98 -26.50 4.96
C VAL A 533 17.92 -27.08 5.89
N SER A 534 17.24 -26.20 6.63
CA SER A 534 16.17 -26.59 7.54
C SER A 534 14.84 -26.80 6.81
N ASP A 535 13.89 -27.44 7.51
CA ASP A 535 12.50 -27.58 7.04
C ASP A 535 11.65 -26.35 7.40
N GLU A 536 12.26 -25.32 8.00
CA GLU A 536 11.60 -24.05 8.28
C GLU A 536 11.42 -23.26 6.98
N VAL A 537 10.16 -23.08 6.59
CA VAL A 537 9.78 -22.24 5.45
C VAL A 537 9.41 -20.85 5.96
N GLN A 538 10.05 -19.84 5.37
CA GLN A 538 9.77 -18.43 5.63
C GLN A 538 9.34 -17.75 4.34
N PHE A 539 8.24 -17.00 4.38
CA PHE A 539 7.79 -16.18 3.26
C PHE A 539 8.49 -14.83 3.36
N LEU A 540 9.18 -14.44 2.29
CA LEU A 540 9.92 -13.18 2.24
C LEU A 540 9.41 -12.29 1.11
N SER A 541 9.18 -11.02 1.41
CA SER A 541 9.00 -9.98 0.40
C SER A 541 10.32 -9.66 -0.31
N ALA A 542 10.26 -8.99 -1.46
CA ALA A 542 11.47 -8.71 -2.24
C ALA A 542 12.49 -7.88 -1.45
N ASP A 543 12.06 -6.82 -0.74
CA ASP A 543 12.95 -5.98 0.09
C ASP A 543 13.56 -6.73 1.29
N GLU A 544 12.98 -7.85 1.69
CA GLU A 544 13.52 -8.71 2.75
C GLU A 544 14.51 -9.72 2.18
N GLU A 545 14.21 -10.28 1.00
CA GLU A 545 15.12 -11.15 0.25
C GLU A 545 16.44 -10.46 -0.06
N ASP A 546 16.42 -9.19 -0.48
CA ASP A 546 17.64 -8.44 -0.84
C ASP A 546 18.64 -8.30 0.32
N ARG A 547 18.19 -8.51 1.57
CA ARG A 547 19.07 -8.50 2.75
C ARG A 547 19.91 -9.77 2.87
N TYR A 548 19.49 -10.83 2.21
CA TYR A 548 20.17 -12.11 2.17
C TYR A 548 20.98 -12.15 0.88
N ILE A 549 22.28 -11.89 1.00
CA ILE A 549 23.22 -12.12 -0.09
C ILE A 549 23.23 -13.63 -0.33
N VAL A 550 22.75 -14.07 -1.50
CA VAL A 550 22.86 -15.46 -1.96
C VAL A 550 24.22 -15.68 -2.60
#